data_AF-A0A127T542-F1
#
_entry.id   AF-A0A127T542-F1
#
_cell.length_a   1.000
_cell.length_b   1.000
_cell.length_c   1.000
_cell.angle_alpha   90.00
_cell.angle_beta   90.00
_cell.angle_gamma   90.00
#
_symmetry.space_group_name_H-M   'P 1'
#
loop_
_entity.id
_entity.type
_entity.pdbx_description
1 polymer ?
#
loop_
_entity_poly.entity_id
_entity_poly.type
_entity_poly.pdbx_seq_one_letter_code
_entity_poly.pdbx_strand_id
1 'polypeptide(L)' 'MDETIVKSTVARWLNDVVVGLNLCPFAGKPAKENRVRFFVSHAVDDEDLLQDLEQEMKLLTV' A
#
# COMPACT_ATOMS: atom_id res chain seq x y z
N MET A 1 6.71 0.23 16.33
CA MET A 1 6.60 1.40 15.44
C MET A 1 5.12 1.59 15.15
N ASP A 2 4.59 2.81 15.21
CA ASP A 2 3.14 3.04 15.08
C ASP A 2 2.72 2.83 13.61
N GLU A 3 1.96 1.77 13.35
CA GLU A 3 1.49 1.39 12.01
C GLU A 3 0.72 2.53 11.33
N THR A 4 0.02 3.36 12.09
CA THR A 4 -0.71 4.52 11.60
C THR A 4 0.23 5.56 10.99
N ILE A 5 1.38 5.77 11.63
CA ILE A 5 2.40 6.71 11.15
C ILE A 5 3.03 6.19 9.86
N VAL A 6 3.32 4.89 9.79
CA VAL A 6 3.87 4.26 8.57
C VAL A 6 2.89 4.41 7.40
N LYS A 7 1.64 3.99 7.59
CA LYS A 7 0.61 4.07 6.54
C LYS A 7 0.38 5.49 6.07
N SER A 8 0.25 6.46 6.98
CA SER A 8 0.02 7.87 6.61
C SER A 8 1.22 8.48 5.87
N THR A 9 2.44 8.15 6.29
CA THR A 9 3.66 8.63 5.62
C THR A 9 3.77 8.06 4.20
N VAL A 10 3.51 6.77 4.03
CA VAL A 10 3.55 6.11 2.71
C VAL A 10 2.41 6.61 1.81
N ALA A 11 1.20 6.79 2.35
CA ALA A 11 0.07 7.35 1.62
C ALA A 11 0.36 8.77 1.13
N ARG A 12 0.99 9.60 1.97
CA ARG A 12 1.44 10.94 1.56
C ARG A 12 2.49 10.87 0.46
N TRP A 13 3.51 10.02 0.60
CA TRP A 13 4.52 9.83 -0.44
C TRP A 13 3.92 9.38 -1.78
N LEU A 14 2.97 8.44 -1.77
CA LEU A 14 2.27 8.00 -2.97
C LEU A 14 1.57 9.19 -3.67
N ASN A 15 0.89 10.04 -2.89
CA ASN A 15 0.17 11.19 -3.43
C ASN A 15 1.11 12.31 -3.90
N ASP A 16 2.07 12.74 -3.08
CA ASP A 16 2.93 13.89 -3.36
C ASP A 16 3.99 13.58 -4.43
N VAL A 17 4.53 12.36 -4.42
CA VAL A 17 5.65 11.96 -5.29
C VAL A 17 5.16 11.17 -6.51
N VAL A 18 4.51 10.03 -6.31
CA VAL A 18 4.16 9.14 -7.43
C VAL A 18 3.07 9.74 -8.30
N VAL A 19 1.99 10.24 -7.67
CA VAL A 19 0.89 10.89 -8.37
C VAL A 19 1.23 12.35 -8.69
N GLY A 20 1.75 13.10 -7.72
CA GLY A 20 2.03 14.53 -7.85
C GLY A 20 3.10 14.87 -8.89
N LEU A 21 4.14 14.02 -9.04
CA LEU A 21 5.16 14.17 -10.09
C LEU A 21 4.86 13.35 -11.35
N ASN A 22 3.67 12.74 -11.44
CA ASN A 22 3.22 11.94 -12.58
C ASN A 22 4.21 10.82 -12.98
N LEU A 23 4.79 10.14 -11.99
CA LEU A 23 5.76 9.05 -12.21
C LEU A 23 5.10 7.76 -12.70
N CYS A 24 3.84 7.53 -12.31
CA CYS A 24 3.05 6.38 -12.75
C CYS A 24 1.73 6.87 -13.37
N PRO A 25 1.46 6.58 -14.65
CA PRO A 25 0.23 7.02 -15.32
C PRO A 25 -1.03 6.32 -14.77
N PHE A 26 -0.87 5.19 -14.09
CA PHE A 26 -1.98 4.38 -13.56
C PHE A 26 -2.32 4.66 -12.09
N ALA A 27 -1.40 5.28 -11.33
CA ALA A 27 -1.56 5.46 -9.88
C ALA A 27 -2.59 6.53 -9.50
N GLY A 28 -2.84 7.52 -10.37
CA GLY A 28 -3.70 8.66 -10.04
C GLY A 28 -5.17 8.29 -9.80
N LYS A 29 -5.74 7.40 -10.62
CA LYS A 29 -7.15 6.97 -10.48
C LYS A 29 -7.41 6.20 -9.18
N PRO A 30 -6.69 5.10 -8.87
CA PRO A 30 -6.93 4.36 -7.63
C PRO A 30 -6.61 5.18 -6.37
N ALA A 31 -5.60 6.07 -6.41
CA ALA A 31 -5.31 6.95 -5.28
C ALA A 31 -6.45 7.94 -4.98
N LYS A 32 -6.99 8.61 -6.02
CA LYS A 32 -8.11 9.56 -5.87
C LYS A 32 -9.41 8.91 -5.42
N GLU A 33 -9.64 7.66 -5.82
CA GLU A 33 -10.85 6.91 -5.49
C GLU A 33 -10.72 6.13 -4.16
N ASN A 34 -9.65 6.36 -3.37
CA ASN A 34 -9.36 5.63 -2.13
C ASN A 34 -9.37 4.10 -2.30
N ARG A 35 -8.93 3.63 -3.48
CA ARG A 35 -8.85 2.20 -3.82
C ARG A 35 -7.45 1.61 -3.60
N VAL A 36 -6.60 2.30 -2.85
CA VAL A 36 -5.26 1.82 -2.48
C VAL A 36 -5.29 1.34 -1.04
N ARG A 37 -4.92 0.08 -0.85
CA ARG A 37 -4.82 -0.55 0.46
C ARG A 37 -3.36 -0.52 0.93
N PHE A 38 -3.14 -0.08 2.17
CA PHE A 38 -1.82 -0.10 2.82
C PHE A 38 -1.85 -1.10 3.97
N PHE A 39 -0.93 -2.06 3.92
CA PHE A 39 -0.71 -3.07 4.94
C PHE A 39 0.76 -3.05 5.36
N VAL A 40 1.01 -3.09 6.67
CA VAL A 40 2.37 -3.17 7.22
C VAL A 40 2.55 -4.58 7.74
N SER A 41 3.32 -5.39 7.01
CA SER A 41 3.67 -6.72 7.49
C SER A 41 4.67 -6.63 8.63
N HIS A 42 4.48 -7.46 9.64
CA HIS A 42 5.41 -7.66 10.76
C HIS A 42 6.14 -9.01 10.67
N ALA A 43 5.98 -9.73 9.57
CA ALA A 43 6.70 -10.97 9.31
C ALA A 43 8.20 -10.74 9.39
N VAL A 44 8.89 -11.68 10.05
CA VAL A 44 10.35 -11.66 10.21
C VAL A 44 11.04 -12.79 9.45
N ASP A 45 10.24 -13.67 8.83
CA ASP A 45 10.65 -14.77 7.97
C ASP A 45 9.75 -14.86 6.73
N ASP A 46 10.18 -15.70 5.79
CA ASP A 46 9.58 -15.81 4.46
C ASP A 46 8.20 -16.48 4.49
N GLU A 47 7.94 -17.39 5.44
CA GLU A 47 6.68 -18.13 5.52
C GLU A 47 5.55 -17.20 5.98
N ASP A 48 5.81 -16.44 7.05
CA ASP A 48 4.88 -15.44 7.56
C ASP A 48 4.62 -14.33 6.52
N LEU A 49 5.66 -13.90 5.80
CA LEU A 49 5.53 -12.88 4.77
C LEU A 49 4.66 -13.36 3.60
N LEU A 50 4.83 -14.62 3.19
CA LEU A 50 4.03 -15.22 2.13
C LEU A 50 2.56 -15.30 2.54
N GLN A 51 2.28 -15.67 3.79
CA GLN A 51 0.93 -15.73 4.33
C GLN A 51 0.27 -14.34 4.37
N ASP A 52 0.99 -13.33 4.87
CA ASP A 52 0.52 -11.94 4.89
C ASP A 52 0.17 -11.45 3.48
N LEU A 53 1.05 -11.73 2.50
CA LEU A 53 0.83 -11.36 1.11
C LEU A 53 -0.40 -12.06 0.51
N GLU A 54 -0.55 -13.37 0.73
CA GLU A 54 -1.68 -14.14 0.22
C GLU A 54 -3.02 -13.60 0.77
N GLN A 55 -3.06 -13.27 2.06
CA GLN A 55 -4.23 -12.69 2.70
C GLN A 55 -4.59 -11.34 2.08
N GLU A 56 -3.61 -10.45 1.91
CA GLU A 56 -3.82 -9.13 1.32
C GLU A 56 -4.25 -9.22 -0.15
N MET A 57 -3.72 -10.16 -0.93
CA MET A 57 -4.14 -10.39 -2.32
C MET A 57 -5.60 -10.86 -2.43
N LYS A 58 -6.06 -11.72 -1.51
CA LYS A 58 -7.47 -12.17 -1.48
C LYS A 58 -8.44 -11.00 -1.28
N LEU A 59 -8.03 -9.95 -0.58
CA LEU A 59 -8.85 -8.76 -0.34
C LEU A 59 -8.95 -7.81 -1.54
N LEU A 60 -8.05 -7.94 -2.52
CA LEU A 60 -8.05 -7.13 -3.74
C LEU A 60 -8.88 -7.75 -4.87
N THR A 61 -9.35 -8.98 -4.69
CA THR A 61 -10.15 -9.67 -5.70
C THR A 61 -11.62 -9.32 -5.51
N VAL A 62 -12.08 -8.28 -6.21
CA VAL A 62 -13.50 -7.90 -6.36
C VAL A 62 -13.78 -7.58 -7.82
#